data_AF-A0A3G6TE26-F1
#
_entry.id   AF-A0A3G6TE26-F1
#
_cell.length_a   1.000
_cell.length_b   1.000
_cell.length_c   1.000
_cell.angle_alpha   90.00
_cell.angle_beta   90.00
_cell.angle_gamma   90.00
#
_symmetry.space_group_name_H-M   'P 1'
#
loop_
_entity.id
_entity.type
_entity.pdbx_description
1 polymer ?
#
loop_
_entity_poly.entity_id
_entity_poly.type
_entity_poly.pdbx_seq_one_letter_code
_entity_poly.pdbx_strand_id
1 'polypeptide(L)'
;MYKSVFKRIIDFFLALLGFLILSPIFLLVTIGLYFANQGKPFFFQKRPGKNGKVFSIIKFKTMNDKKDKNGNLLPDADRLTGIGSFVRKTSLDEIPQLINVLKGDMSLIGPRPLLPQYLPLYNSEQKRRHEVRPGITGWAQVNGRNAISWKRKFELDVWYVDHLSFFLDVKIFFLTIKKVFIKEGISQEGQATAEAFNGFN
;
A
#
# COMPACT_ATOMS: atom_id res chain seq x y z
N MET A 1 20.85 -8.27 -13.41
CA MET A 1 20.80 -9.30 -12.34
C MET A 1 20.00 -8.87 -11.11
N TYR A 2 20.19 -7.65 -10.57
CA TYR A 2 19.44 -7.19 -9.39
C TYR A 2 17.91 -7.22 -9.58
N LYS A 3 17.39 -6.52 -10.61
CA LYS A 3 15.95 -6.45 -10.94
C LYS A 3 15.28 -7.81 -11.12
N SER A 4 15.98 -8.78 -11.71
CA SER A 4 15.41 -10.06 -12.13
C SER A 4 15.51 -11.17 -11.08
N VAL A 5 16.59 -11.20 -10.29
CA VAL A 5 16.88 -12.32 -9.38
C VAL A 5 17.06 -11.83 -7.94
N PHE A 6 18.10 -11.02 -7.67
CA PHE A 6 18.48 -10.69 -6.29
C PHE A 6 17.41 -9.91 -5.53
N LYS A 7 16.71 -8.97 -6.19
CA LYS A 7 15.64 -8.19 -5.54
C LYS A 7 14.57 -9.09 -4.94
N ARG A 8 14.17 -10.15 -5.66
CA ARG A 8 13.15 -11.09 -5.17
C ARG A 8 13.59 -11.84 -3.92
N ILE A 9 14.84 -12.28 -3.89
CA ILE A 9 15.43 -13.01 -2.77
C ILE A 9 15.53 -12.10 -1.55
N ILE A 10 16.05 -10.88 -1.74
CA ILE A 10 16.15 -9.87 -0.67
C ILE A 10 14.77 -9.51 -0.12
N ASP A 11 13.79 -9.23 -0.99
CA ASP A 11 12.41 -8.94 -0.58
C ASP A 11 11.82 -10.07 0.26
N PHE A 12 12.06 -11.34 -0.11
CA PHE A 12 11.56 -12.49 0.63
C PHE A 12 12.16 -12.57 2.04
N PHE A 13 13.48 -12.53 2.18
CA PHE A 13 14.15 -12.64 3.48
C PHE A 13 13.87 -11.45 4.39
N LEU A 14 13.88 -10.23 3.84
CA LEU A 14 13.55 -9.02 4.61
C LEU A 14 12.07 -9.00 5.03
N ALA A 15 11.15 -9.45 4.17
CA ALA A 15 9.74 -9.55 4.54
C ALA A 15 9.50 -10.65 5.59
N LEU A 16 10.21 -11.77 5.50
CA LEU A 16 10.12 -12.85 6.48
C LEU A 16 10.63 -12.39 7.85
N LEU A 17 11.83 -11.80 7.88
CA LEU A 17 12.42 -11.25 9.10
C LEU A 17 11.53 -10.15 9.69
N GLY A 18 11.08 -9.20 8.87
CA GLY A 18 10.17 -8.15 9.29
C GLY A 18 8.84 -8.69 9.84
N PHE A 19 8.27 -9.72 9.22
CA PHE A 19 7.05 -10.36 9.69
C PHE A 19 7.25 -11.07 11.03
N LEU A 20 8.38 -11.77 11.23
CA LEU A 20 8.71 -12.42 12.50
C LEU A 20 8.87 -11.39 13.63
N ILE A 21 9.62 -10.30 13.39
CA ILE A 21 9.81 -9.22 14.35
C ILE A 21 8.48 -8.54 14.71
N LEU A 22 7.62 -8.29 13.71
CA LEU A 22 6.34 -7.63 13.89
C LEU A 22 5.21 -8.60 14.31
N SER A 23 5.47 -9.90 14.38
CA SER A 23 4.45 -10.91 14.67
C SER A 23 3.71 -10.71 16.00
N PRO A 24 4.33 -10.25 17.11
CA PRO A 24 3.59 -9.98 18.34
C PRO A 24 2.59 -8.84 18.15
N ILE A 25 3.01 -7.76 17.48
CA ILE A 25 2.15 -6.61 17.18
C ILE A 25 1.03 -7.02 16.22
N PHE A 26 1.37 -7.79 15.18
CA PHE A 26 0.41 -8.33 14.22
C PHE A 26 -0.70 -9.14 14.93
N LEU A 27 -0.33 -10.01 15.89
CA LEU A 27 -1.29 -10.81 16.64
C LEU A 27 -2.20 -9.93 17.52
N LEU A 28 -1.62 -8.99 18.28
CA LEU A 28 -2.38 -8.07 19.13
C LEU A 28 -3.39 -7.24 18.32
N VAL A 29 -2.95 -6.66 17.19
CA VAL A 29 -3.82 -5.90 16.29
C VAL A 29 -4.91 -6.79 15.69
N THR A 30 -4.56 -8.02 15.30
CA THR A 30 -5.54 -8.99 14.77
C THR A 30 -6.64 -9.28 15.78
N ILE A 31 -6.29 -9.55 17.04
CA ILE A 31 -7.25 -9.83 18.11
C ILE A 31 -8.14 -8.61 18.36
N GLY A 32 -7.57 -7.41 18.49
CA GLY A 32 -8.36 -6.20 18.72
C GLY A 32 -9.32 -5.89 17.56
N LEU A 33 -8.88 -6.06 16.31
CA LEU A 33 -9.72 -5.87 15.13
C LEU A 33 -10.74 -6.99 14.93
N TYR A 34 -10.47 -8.19 15.43
CA TYR A 34 -11.43 -9.29 15.41
C TYR A 34 -12.67 -8.91 16.23
N PHE A 35 -12.48 -8.41 17.45
CA PHE A 35 -13.60 -7.93 18.28
C PHE A 35 -14.25 -6.67 17.70
N ALA A 36 -13.45 -5.72 17.22
CA ALA A 36 -13.98 -4.46 16.68
C ALA A 36 -14.79 -4.64 15.37
N ASN A 37 -14.54 -5.71 14.61
CA ASN A 37 -15.16 -5.96 13.30
C ASN A 37 -15.93 -7.28 13.22
N GLN A 38 -16.53 -7.73 14.33
CA GLN A 38 -17.42 -8.91 14.35
C GLN A 38 -16.78 -10.17 13.73
N GLY A 39 -15.55 -10.44 14.11
CA GLY A 39 -14.79 -11.62 13.69
C GLY A 39 -14.03 -11.47 12.37
N LYS A 40 -14.04 -10.29 11.73
CA LYS A 40 -13.40 -10.05 10.42
C LYS A 40 -12.25 -9.04 10.51
N PRO A 41 -11.06 -9.43 11.01
CA PRO A 41 -9.93 -8.51 11.19
C PRO A 41 -9.23 -8.13 9.88
N PHE A 42 -9.43 -8.90 8.80
CA PHE A 42 -8.78 -8.67 7.51
C PHE A 42 -9.76 -8.21 6.44
N PHE A 43 -9.23 -7.46 5.48
CA PHE A 43 -9.93 -7.03 4.29
C PHE A 43 -9.03 -7.25 3.07
N PHE A 44 -9.64 -7.74 1.99
CA PHE A 44 -8.96 -8.10 0.75
C PHE A 44 -9.45 -7.20 -0.38
N GLN A 45 -8.53 -6.63 -1.15
CA GLN A 45 -8.89 -5.85 -2.33
C GLN A 45 -8.14 -6.31 -3.57
N LYS A 46 -8.80 -6.30 -4.72
CA LYS A 46 -8.15 -6.57 -6.00
C LYS A 46 -7.24 -5.40 -6.37
N ARG A 47 -6.03 -5.73 -6.81
CA ARG A 47 -5.00 -4.78 -7.24
C ARG A 47 -4.21 -5.33 -8.44
N PRO A 48 -3.86 -4.51 -9.44
CA PRO A 48 -2.95 -4.92 -10.50
C PRO A 48 -1.52 -5.02 -9.97
N GLY A 49 -0.87 -6.13 -10.28
CA GLY A 49 0.53 -6.42 -9.98
C GLY A 49 1.43 -6.24 -11.19
N LYS A 50 2.51 -7.03 -11.23
CA LYS A 50 3.44 -7.07 -12.35
C LYS A 50 2.70 -7.51 -13.64
N ASN A 51 2.98 -6.82 -14.74
CA ASN A 51 2.35 -6.98 -16.06
C ASN A 51 0.81 -6.84 -16.01
N GLY A 52 0.27 -6.10 -15.04
CA GLY A 52 -1.16 -5.91 -14.86
C GLY A 52 -1.90 -7.13 -14.26
N LYS A 53 -1.20 -8.23 -13.93
CA LYS A 53 -1.82 -9.42 -13.33
C LYS A 53 -2.47 -9.06 -11.99
N VAL A 54 -3.77 -9.27 -11.88
CA VAL A 54 -4.53 -8.91 -10.67
C VAL A 54 -4.26 -9.91 -9.54
N PHE A 55 -3.99 -9.40 -8.34
CA PHE A 55 -3.87 -10.16 -7.10
C PHE A 55 -4.77 -9.55 -6.00
N SER A 56 -4.92 -10.27 -4.89
CA SER A 56 -5.65 -9.77 -3.72
C SER A 56 -4.64 -9.22 -2.69
N ILE A 57 -4.63 -7.90 -2.50
CA ILE A 57 -3.86 -7.27 -1.42
C ILE A 57 -4.53 -7.54 -0.08
N ILE A 58 -3.73 -7.84 0.94
CA ILE A 58 -4.20 -8.12 2.30
C ILE A 58 -3.96 -6.88 3.16
N LYS A 59 -4.99 -6.41 3.85
CA LYS A 59 -4.89 -5.31 4.84
C LYS A 59 -5.66 -5.65 6.10
N PHE A 60 -5.32 -4.97 7.18
CA PHE A 60 -6.19 -4.95 8.34
C PHE A 60 -7.46 -4.16 8.04
N LYS A 61 -8.59 -4.70 8.45
CA LYS A 61 -9.89 -4.06 8.34
C LYS A 61 -10.04 -3.04 9.47
N THR A 62 -9.95 -1.76 9.15
CA THR A 62 -9.97 -0.67 10.14
C THR A 62 -11.36 -0.04 10.32
N MET A 63 -12.32 -0.39 9.46
CA MET A 63 -13.70 0.10 9.50
C MET A 63 -14.65 -1.09 9.63
N ASN A 64 -15.67 -0.96 10.48
CA ASN A 64 -16.71 -1.97 10.66
C ASN A 64 -17.72 -1.98 9.48
N ASP A 65 -18.68 -2.91 9.49
CA ASP A 65 -19.72 -3.03 8.46
C ASP A 65 -21.08 -2.50 8.94
N LYS A 66 -21.10 -1.53 9.86
CA LYS A 66 -22.37 -0.94 10.32
C LYS A 66 -23.14 -0.33 9.14
N LYS A 67 -24.44 -0.55 9.14
CA LYS A 67 -25.38 -0.10 8.12
C LYS A 67 -26.47 0.79 8.73
N ASP A 68 -27.05 1.66 7.90
CA ASP A 68 -28.25 2.42 8.24
C ASP A 68 -29.51 1.52 8.22
N LYS A 69 -30.67 2.12 8.51
CA LYS A 69 -31.97 1.44 8.49
C LYS A 69 -32.35 0.91 7.09
N ASN A 70 -31.76 1.46 6.03
CA ASN A 70 -32.00 1.08 4.64
C ASN A 70 -31.04 -0.03 4.17
N GLY A 71 -30.11 -0.48 5.03
CA GLY A 71 -29.12 -1.50 4.70
C GLY A 71 -27.89 -0.99 3.96
N ASN A 72 -27.75 0.33 3.80
CA ASN A 72 -26.57 0.97 3.22
C ASN A 72 -25.47 1.10 4.27
N LEU A 73 -24.20 0.97 3.85
CA LEU A 73 -23.08 1.20 4.77
C LEU A 73 -23.13 2.65 5.27
N LEU A 74 -22.90 2.81 6.58
CA LEU A 74 -22.75 4.14 7.17
C LEU A 74 -21.55 4.89 6.56
N PRO A 75 -21.49 6.23 6.70
CA PRO A 75 -20.29 6.99 6.34
C PRO A 75 -19.02 6.44 6.99
N ASP A 76 -17.88 6.60 6.32
CA ASP A 76 -16.58 6.10 6.79
C ASP A 76 -16.21 6.61 8.20
N ALA A 77 -16.59 7.85 8.52
CA ALA A 77 -16.38 8.46 9.84
C ALA A 77 -17.08 7.68 10.96
N ASP A 78 -18.28 7.18 10.72
CA ASP A 78 -19.08 6.44 11.70
C ASP A 78 -18.67 4.95 11.80
N ARG A 79 -17.93 4.48 10.80
CA ARG A 79 -17.45 3.08 10.72
C ARG A 79 -16.03 2.91 11.22
N LEU A 80 -15.25 3.99 11.32
CA LEU A 80 -13.87 3.95 11.82
C LEU A 80 -13.87 3.71 13.34
N THR A 81 -13.30 2.58 13.78
CA THR A 81 -13.22 2.24 15.21
C THR A 81 -12.02 2.92 15.87
N GLY A 82 -12.02 3.03 17.20
CA GLY A 82 -10.88 3.61 17.94
C GLY A 82 -9.56 2.88 17.65
N ILE A 83 -9.58 1.55 17.71
CA ILE A 83 -8.45 0.71 17.30
C ILE A 83 -8.12 0.85 15.80
N GLY A 84 -9.14 0.94 14.93
CA GLY A 84 -8.94 1.15 13.50
C GLY A 84 -8.23 2.48 13.19
N SER A 85 -8.58 3.54 13.91
CA SER A 85 -7.93 4.85 13.83
C SER A 85 -6.46 4.76 14.27
N PHE A 86 -6.16 4.10 15.39
CA PHE A 86 -4.79 3.85 15.83
C PHE A 86 -3.96 3.07 14.80
N VAL A 87 -4.52 1.99 14.26
CA VAL A 87 -3.87 1.14 13.23
C VAL A 87 -3.55 1.94 11.97
N ARG A 88 -4.45 2.83 11.51
CA ARG A 88 -4.17 3.73 10.37
C ARG A 88 -3.09 4.76 10.69
N LYS A 89 -3.18 5.43 11.85
CA LYS A 89 -2.23 6.47 12.27
C LYS A 89 -0.79 5.94 12.39
N THR A 90 -0.65 4.67 12.74
CA THR A 90 0.64 3.98 12.89
C THR A 90 1.06 3.20 11.64
N SER A 91 0.26 3.23 10.57
CA SER A 91 0.47 2.44 9.33
C SER A 91 0.57 0.93 9.56
N LEU A 92 0.07 0.44 10.71
CA LEU A 92 0.05 -0.99 11.01
C LEU A 92 -0.90 -1.74 10.06
N ASP A 93 -1.83 -1.04 9.38
CA ASP A 93 -2.75 -1.62 8.41
C ASP A 93 -2.06 -2.30 7.21
N GLU A 94 -0.80 -1.95 6.96
CA GLU A 94 -0.01 -2.47 5.85
C GLU A 94 0.84 -3.70 6.22
N ILE A 95 0.98 -4.07 7.50
CA ILE A 95 1.74 -5.27 7.92
C ILE A 95 1.27 -6.55 7.21
N PRO A 96 -0.03 -6.82 7.03
CA PRO A 96 -0.48 -8.02 6.32
C PRO A 96 0.03 -8.12 4.86
N GLN A 97 0.43 -7.00 4.24
CA GLN A 97 1.01 -6.99 2.90
C GLN A 97 2.39 -7.65 2.84
N LEU A 98 3.09 -7.83 3.97
CA LEU A 98 4.31 -8.66 4.01
C LEU A 98 4.03 -10.09 3.52
N ILE A 99 2.82 -10.61 3.76
CA ILE A 99 2.39 -11.91 3.22
C ILE A 99 2.30 -11.87 1.69
N ASN A 100 1.83 -10.76 1.09
CA ASN A 100 1.84 -10.59 -0.37
C ASN A 100 3.27 -10.52 -0.93
N VAL A 101 4.21 -9.92 -0.18
CA VAL A 101 5.64 -9.95 -0.54
C VAL A 101 6.16 -11.38 -0.46
N LEU A 102 5.90 -12.13 0.61
CA LEU A 102 6.33 -13.52 0.73
C LEU A 102 5.76 -14.42 -0.39
N LYS A 103 4.50 -14.22 -0.80
CA LYS A 103 3.87 -14.92 -1.94
C LYS A 103 4.45 -14.53 -3.31
N GLY A 104 5.06 -13.35 -3.41
CA GLY A 104 5.64 -12.84 -4.65
C GLY A 104 4.68 -12.02 -5.51
N ASP A 105 3.51 -11.65 -4.97
CA ASP A 105 2.59 -10.69 -5.58
C ASP A 105 3.17 -9.27 -5.54
N MET A 106 3.85 -8.95 -4.43
CA MET A 106 4.43 -7.64 -4.14
C MET A 106 5.95 -7.71 -3.90
N SER A 107 6.55 -6.53 -3.85
CA SER A 107 7.92 -6.23 -3.42
C SER A 107 7.84 -5.34 -2.16
N LEU A 108 8.93 -5.22 -1.39
CA LEU A 108 8.98 -4.20 -0.33
C LEU A 108 8.96 -2.79 -0.93
N ILE A 109 9.69 -2.61 -2.03
CA ILE A 109 9.88 -1.32 -2.71
C ILE A 109 9.44 -1.44 -4.17
N GLY A 110 8.57 -0.52 -4.59
CA GLY A 110 8.01 -0.44 -5.95
C GLY A 110 6.80 0.51 -6.04
N PRO A 111 6.24 0.70 -7.24
CA PRO A 111 5.04 1.51 -7.45
C PRO A 111 3.88 1.06 -6.56
N ARG A 112 3.09 2.00 -6.02
CA ARG A 112 1.95 1.65 -5.14
C ARG A 112 0.88 0.89 -5.95
N PRO A 113 0.34 -0.24 -5.46
CA PRO A 113 -0.74 -0.94 -6.15
C PRO A 113 -2.03 -0.11 -6.09
N LEU A 114 -2.52 0.35 -7.25
CA LEU A 114 -3.72 1.16 -7.38
C LEU A 114 -4.96 0.35 -7.78
N LEU A 115 -6.12 1.01 -7.89
CA LEU A 115 -7.37 0.33 -8.22
C LEU A 115 -7.34 -0.28 -9.63
N PRO A 116 -7.91 -1.49 -9.84
CA PRO A 116 -7.99 -2.11 -11.16
C PRO A 116 -8.68 -1.26 -12.21
N GLN A 117 -9.64 -0.42 -11.82
CA GLN A 117 -10.36 0.49 -12.71
C GLN A 117 -9.46 1.51 -13.43
N TYR A 118 -8.22 1.72 -12.96
CA TYR A 118 -7.25 2.61 -13.61
C TYR A 118 -6.50 1.95 -14.76
N LEU A 119 -6.48 0.62 -14.86
CA LEU A 119 -5.80 -0.10 -15.95
C LEU A 119 -6.17 0.38 -17.36
N PRO A 120 -7.46 0.58 -17.71
CA PRO A 120 -7.83 1.08 -19.03
C PRO A 120 -7.50 2.58 -19.23
N LEU A 121 -7.27 3.33 -18.15
CA LEU A 121 -7.05 4.78 -18.21
C LEU A 121 -5.59 5.16 -18.48
N TYR A 122 -4.65 4.23 -18.28
CA TYR A 122 -3.24 4.51 -18.49
C TYR A 122 -2.87 4.62 -19.97
N ASN A 123 -2.08 5.64 -20.29
CA ASN A 123 -1.34 5.68 -21.56
C ASN A 123 -0.18 4.65 -21.57
N SER A 124 0.51 4.51 -22.70
CA SER A 124 1.61 3.55 -22.86
C SER A 124 2.72 3.74 -21.83
N GLU A 125 3.09 4.99 -21.54
CA GLU A 125 4.14 5.32 -20.57
C GLU A 125 3.73 4.97 -19.13
N GLN A 126 2.53 5.38 -18.72
CA GLN A 126 2.01 5.12 -17.38
C GLN A 126 1.85 3.62 -17.11
N LYS A 127 1.51 2.82 -18.13
CA LYS A 127 1.43 1.34 -18.02
C LYS A 127 2.75 0.71 -17.60
N ARG A 128 3.89 1.34 -17.91
CA ARG A 128 5.23 0.84 -17.58
C ARG A 128 5.45 0.68 -16.07
N ARG A 129 4.68 1.39 -15.22
CA ARG A 129 4.69 1.18 -13.76
C ARG A 129 4.42 -0.27 -13.35
N HIS A 130 3.76 -1.05 -14.20
CA HIS A 130 3.48 -2.46 -13.98
C HIS A 130 4.60 -3.40 -14.47
N GLU A 131 5.71 -2.92 -15.04
CA GLU A 131 6.84 -3.78 -15.44
C GLU A 131 7.58 -4.42 -14.25
N VAL A 132 7.38 -3.87 -13.05
CA VAL A 132 7.94 -4.35 -11.77
C VAL A 132 6.82 -4.73 -10.81
N ARG A 133 7.15 -5.49 -9.77
CA ARG A 133 6.18 -5.80 -8.72
C ARG A 133 5.83 -4.51 -7.96
N PRO A 134 4.55 -4.30 -7.61
CA PRO A 134 4.17 -3.18 -6.77
C PRO A 134 4.80 -3.29 -5.38
N GLY A 135 5.05 -2.13 -4.76
CA GLY A 135 5.70 -2.01 -3.46
C GLY A 135 4.75 -1.69 -2.31
N ILE A 136 5.16 -2.05 -1.09
CA ILE A 136 4.58 -1.46 0.13
C ILE A 136 4.90 0.04 0.17
N THR A 137 6.19 0.36 0.00
CA THR A 137 6.69 1.73 -0.22
C THR A 137 7.30 1.86 -1.62
N GLY A 138 7.70 3.07 -2.02
CA GLY A 138 8.23 3.34 -3.35
C GLY A 138 8.71 4.78 -3.52
N TRP A 139 9.26 5.06 -4.70
CA TRP A 139 9.84 6.36 -5.01
C TRP A 139 8.81 7.50 -4.94
N ALA A 140 7.61 7.31 -5.50
CA ALA A 140 6.52 8.28 -5.37
C ALA A 140 6.07 8.48 -3.90
N GLN A 141 6.08 7.41 -3.11
CA GLN A 141 5.68 7.43 -1.69
C GLN A 141 6.69 8.16 -0.79
N VAL A 142 7.95 8.31 -1.19
CA VAL A 142 8.94 9.09 -0.41
C VAL A 142 9.08 10.53 -0.90
N ASN A 143 8.68 10.83 -2.15
CA ASN A 143 8.80 12.15 -2.78
C ASN A 143 7.51 12.99 -2.81
N GLY A 144 6.45 12.60 -2.11
CA GLY A 144 5.25 13.44 -2.01
C GLY A 144 3.98 12.74 -1.55
N ARG A 145 3.87 11.41 -1.70
CA ARG A 145 2.67 10.64 -1.32
C ARG A 145 1.40 11.26 -1.91
N ASN A 146 0.50 11.75 -1.07
CA ASN A 146 -0.78 12.33 -1.46
C ASN A 146 -0.65 13.83 -1.83
N ALA A 147 0.46 14.49 -1.49
CA ALA A 147 0.65 15.92 -1.76
C ALA A 147 1.02 16.24 -3.23
N ILE A 148 1.22 15.21 -4.07
CA ILE A 148 1.58 15.36 -5.48
C ILE A 148 0.45 14.86 -6.40
N SER A 149 0.34 15.46 -7.59
CA SER A 149 -0.65 15.10 -8.61
C SER A 149 -0.48 13.65 -9.11
N TRP A 150 -1.51 13.11 -9.74
CA TRP A 150 -1.45 11.78 -10.34
C TRP A 150 -0.39 11.70 -11.43
N LYS A 151 -0.34 12.69 -12.33
CA LYS A 151 0.73 12.84 -13.31
C LYS A 151 2.12 12.70 -12.67
N ARG A 152 2.39 13.46 -11.60
CA ARG A 152 3.70 13.41 -10.93
C ARG A 152 3.98 12.07 -10.26
N LYS A 153 2.96 11.42 -9.68
CA LYS A 153 3.09 10.05 -9.13
C LYS A 153 3.51 9.06 -10.21
N PHE A 154 2.88 9.11 -11.38
CA PHE A 154 3.20 8.20 -12.46
C PHE A 154 4.58 8.46 -13.07
N GLU A 155 4.99 9.72 -13.23
CA GLU A 155 6.36 10.05 -13.62
C GLU A 155 7.40 9.43 -12.67
N LEU A 156 7.17 9.52 -11.36
CA LEU A 156 8.07 8.95 -10.35
C LEU A 156 8.03 7.42 -10.33
N ASP A 157 6.86 6.81 -10.55
CA ASP A 157 6.72 5.36 -10.66
C ASP A 157 7.48 4.81 -11.88
N VAL A 158 7.35 5.47 -13.03
CA VAL A 158 8.04 5.04 -14.26
C VAL A 158 9.54 5.33 -14.17
N TRP A 159 9.93 6.47 -13.60
CA TRP A 159 11.34 6.76 -13.32
C TRP A 159 11.97 5.68 -12.42
N TYR A 160 11.25 5.20 -11.42
CA TYR A 160 11.72 4.08 -10.59
C TYR A 160 11.91 2.80 -11.41
N VAL A 161 11.00 2.47 -12.34
CA VAL A 161 11.12 1.29 -13.21
C VAL A 161 12.40 1.33 -14.06
N ASP A 162 12.76 2.53 -14.53
CA ASP A 162 13.94 2.80 -15.35
C ASP A 162 15.25 2.79 -14.55
N HIS A 163 15.21 3.28 -13.30
CA HIS A 163 16.41 3.47 -12.47
C HIS A 163 16.55 2.42 -11.35
N LEU A 164 15.77 1.34 -11.43
CA LEU A 164 15.72 0.30 -10.39
C LEU A 164 17.11 -0.29 -10.15
N SER A 165 17.65 -0.02 -8.96
CA SER A 165 18.96 -0.47 -8.51
C SER A 165 18.95 -0.74 -7.00
N PHE A 166 19.93 -1.52 -6.53
CA PHE A 166 20.06 -1.84 -5.11
C PHE A 166 20.21 -0.58 -4.24
N PHE A 167 21.08 0.34 -4.65
CA PHE A 167 21.31 1.59 -3.93
C PHE A 167 20.08 2.49 -3.88
N LEU A 168 19.28 2.51 -4.96
CA LEU A 168 18.02 3.25 -4.95
C LEU A 168 17.01 2.65 -3.96
N ASP A 169 16.89 1.33 -3.91
CA ASP A 169 16.02 0.65 -2.93
C ASP A 169 16.48 0.92 -1.49
N VAL A 170 17.78 0.85 -1.21
CA VAL A 170 18.34 1.22 0.11
C VAL A 170 18.01 2.68 0.46
N LYS A 171 18.17 3.61 -0.49
CA LYS A 171 17.79 5.02 -0.29
C LYS A 171 16.31 5.16 0.03
N ILE A 172 15.43 4.49 -0.72
CA ILE A 172 13.98 4.53 -0.49
C ILE A 172 13.63 3.96 0.89
N PHE A 173 14.30 2.90 1.33
CA PHE A 173 14.09 2.31 2.65
C PHE A 173 14.34 3.33 3.77
N PHE A 174 15.51 4.00 3.78
CA PHE A 174 15.82 5.00 4.81
C PHE A 174 14.91 6.23 4.72
N LEU A 175 14.55 6.69 3.52
CA LEU A 175 13.58 7.76 3.34
C LEU A 175 12.19 7.38 3.85
N THR A 176 11.80 6.11 3.70
CA THR A 176 10.53 5.58 4.22
C THR A 176 10.51 5.61 5.74
N ILE A 177 11.58 5.16 6.39
CA ILE A 177 11.74 5.23 7.85
C ILE A 177 11.59 6.68 8.31
N LYS A 178 12.33 7.62 7.69
CA LYS A 178 12.23 9.05 8.00
C LYS A 178 10.78 9.56 7.89
N LYS A 179 10.06 9.22 6.82
CA LYS A 179 8.66 9.66 6.60
C LYS A 179 7.68 9.08 7.61
N VAL A 180 7.89 7.85 8.10
CA VAL A 180 7.03 7.24 9.13
C VAL A 180 7.19 7.96 10.47
N PHE A 181 8.42 8.34 10.84
CA PHE A 181 8.67 9.07 12.08
C PHE A 181 8.23 10.55 12.04
N ILE A 182 8.40 11.25 10.90
CA ILE A 182 8.11 12.69 10.79
C ILE A 182 6.63 12.99 10.46
N LYS A 183 5.79 11.97 10.19
CA LYS A 183 4.34 12.12 9.89
C LYS A 183 3.99 13.15 8.79
N GLU A 184 4.89 13.39 7.83
CA GLU A 184 4.65 14.32 6.73
C GLU A 184 3.72 13.74 5.64
N GLY A 185 2.73 14.53 5.19
CA GLY A 185 1.99 14.28 3.94
C GLY A 185 0.96 13.14 3.97
N ILE A 186 0.36 12.88 5.14
CA ILE A 186 -0.64 11.80 5.32
C ILE A 186 -1.98 12.16 4.64
N SER A 187 -2.35 13.44 4.62
CA SER A 187 -3.60 13.95 4.02
C SER A 187 -3.34 15.19 3.17
N GLN A 188 -4.08 15.35 2.07
CA GLN A 188 -4.27 16.68 1.47
C GLN A 188 -5.20 17.48 2.39
N GLU A 189 -4.91 18.76 2.62
CA GLU A 189 -5.82 19.64 3.37
C GLU A 189 -7.22 19.59 2.74
N GLY A 190 -8.23 19.21 3.52
CA GLY A 190 -9.64 19.23 3.10
C GLY A 190 -10.21 17.96 2.46
N GLN A 191 -9.43 16.89 2.20
CA GLN A 191 -9.97 15.63 1.65
C GLN A 191 -9.54 14.39 2.45
N ALA A 192 -10.52 13.58 2.89
CA ALA A 192 -10.28 12.31 3.60
C ALA A 192 -9.64 11.23 2.71
N THR A 193 -9.79 11.36 1.40
CA THR A 193 -9.27 10.44 0.37
C THR A 193 -8.88 11.23 -0.88
N ALA A 194 -7.76 10.89 -1.52
CA ALA A 194 -7.35 11.52 -2.77
C ALA A 194 -8.37 11.26 -3.90
N GLU A 195 -8.58 12.26 -4.76
CA GLU A 195 -9.43 12.15 -5.96
C GLU A 195 -9.05 10.91 -6.80
N ALA A 196 -10.06 10.22 -7.33
CA ALA A 196 -9.84 9.07 -8.19
C ALA A 196 -9.17 9.48 -9.51
N PHE A 197 -8.22 8.67 -9.98
CA PHE A 197 -7.59 8.91 -11.28
C PHE A 197 -8.62 8.73 -12.40
N ASN A 198 -8.75 9.75 -13.27
CA ASN A 198 -9.76 9.78 -14.34
C ASN A 198 -9.15 9.68 -15.75
N GLY A 199 -7.83 9.53 -15.86
CA GLY A 199 -7.10 9.52 -17.14
C GLY A 199 -6.39 10.84 -17.47
N PHE A 200 -6.84 11.95 -16.88
CA PHE A 200 -6.38 13.31 -17.23
C PHE A 200 -5.83 14.11 -16.04
N ASN A 201 -6.19 13.75 -14.80
CA ASN A 201 -5.73 14.41 -13.57
C ASN A 201 -4.35 13.92 -13.06
#